data_AF-A0A919FZI2-F1
#
_entry.id   AF-A0A919FZI2-F1
#
_cell.length_a   1.000
_cell.length_b   1.000
_cell.length_c   1.000
_cell.angle_alpha   90.00
_cell.angle_beta   90.00
_cell.angle_gamma   90.00
#
_symmetry.space_group_name_H-M   'P 1'
#
loop_
_entity.id
_entity.type
_entity.pdbx_description
1 polymer ?
#
loop_
_entity_poly.entity_id
_entity_poly.type
_entity_poly.pdbx_seq_one_letter_code
_entity_poly.pdbx_strand_id
1 'polypeptide(L)'
;MSRTPNETERTALRTVRRWLWIFVVCLVLSGLTAFPLETETRWLADLATGPAAPVSEHFPGLLAKLLQVRDGIADTNRRYPFLAYGTDWLAFAHLVIAVAFWGPIQDPVRNVWVIRWATIACGAIIPLALICGPLRGIPLYWRFVDMSFGVVGVVPLLIVLRGIRSIERGAAGRSTRRDAGHDTGDDTVHGTGRRAAGTAATA
;
A
#
# COMPACT_ATOMS: atom_id res chain seq x y z
N MET A 1 4.95 -31.59 3.01
CA MET A 1 6.35 -31.14 3.24
C MET A 1 6.35 -29.63 3.44
N SER A 2 6.30 -29.16 4.69
CA SER A 2 6.25 -27.73 5.03
C SER A 2 7.60 -27.06 4.78
N ARG A 3 7.69 -26.30 3.67
CA ARG A 3 8.87 -25.52 3.26
C ARG A 3 9.17 -24.47 4.33
N THR A 4 10.20 -24.68 5.15
CA THR A 4 10.63 -23.69 6.15
C THR A 4 11.33 -22.54 5.42
N PRO A 5 10.80 -21.29 5.46
CA PRO A 5 11.45 -20.17 4.80
C PRO A 5 12.80 -19.87 5.44
N ASN A 6 13.81 -19.58 4.61
CA ASN A 6 15.14 -19.14 5.02
C ASN A 6 15.09 -17.75 5.68
N GLU A 7 16.10 -17.41 6.48
CA GLU A 7 16.11 -16.21 7.34
C GLU A 7 15.92 -14.90 6.57
N THR A 8 16.53 -14.80 5.38
CA THR A 8 16.36 -13.67 4.45
C THR A 8 14.92 -13.50 3.96
N GLU A 9 14.21 -14.59 3.67
CA GLU A 9 12.80 -14.55 3.25
C GLU A 9 11.89 -14.16 4.41
N ARG A 10 12.17 -14.65 5.61
CA ARG A 10 11.45 -14.24 6.82
C ARG A 10 11.61 -12.75 7.07
N THR A 11 12.81 -12.20 6.92
CA THR A 11 13.09 -10.76 7.08
C THR A 11 12.41 -9.93 5.99
N ALA A 12 12.43 -10.38 4.73
CA ALA A 12 11.72 -9.73 3.64
C ALA A 12 10.19 -9.74 3.87
N LEU A 13 9.61 -10.87 4.28
CA LEU A 13 8.17 -10.99 4.58
C LEU A 13 7.76 -10.12 5.77
N ARG A 14 8.57 -10.05 6.84
CA ARG A 14 8.33 -9.13 7.98
C ARG A 14 8.31 -7.67 7.54
N THR A 15 9.25 -7.28 6.68
CA THR A 15 9.33 -5.92 6.14
C THR A 15 8.09 -5.60 5.30
N VAL A 16 7.70 -6.50 4.40
CA VAL A 16 6.47 -6.39 3.61
C VAL A 16 5.23 -6.22 4.51
N ARG A 17 5.08 -7.09 5.51
CA ARG A 17 3.96 -7.02 6.46
C ARG A 17 3.93 -5.71 7.24
N ARG A 18 5.10 -5.19 7.67
CA ARG A 18 5.18 -3.90 8.36
C ARG A 18 4.71 -2.75 7.48
N TRP A 19 5.14 -2.71 6.22
CA TRP A 19 4.69 -1.69 5.27
C TRP A 19 3.20 -1.79 4.94
N LEU A 20 2.65 -3.01 4.82
CA LEU A 20 1.22 -3.23 4.67
C LEU A 20 0.44 -2.74 5.90
N TRP A 21 0.94 -3.01 7.11
CA TRP A 21 0.33 -2.49 8.34
C TRP A 21 0.34 -0.97 8.40
N ILE A 22 1.47 -0.33 8.07
CA ILE A 22 1.56 1.14 8.00
C ILE A 22 0.51 1.68 7.02
N PHE A 23 0.41 1.09 5.82
CA PHE A 23 -0.59 1.49 4.84
C PHE A 23 -2.02 1.34 5.37
N VAL A 24 -2.36 0.21 5.99
CA VAL A 24 -3.69 -0.03 6.55
C VAL A 24 -4.01 0.95 7.68
N VAL A 25 -3.06 1.23 8.57
CA VAL A 25 -3.25 2.21 9.65
C VAL A 25 -3.48 3.60 9.06
N CYS A 26 -2.67 4.04 8.09
CA CYS A 26 -2.87 5.32 7.42
C CYS A 26 -4.23 5.39 6.70
N LEU A 27 -4.65 4.30 6.04
CA LEU A 27 -5.94 4.22 5.37
C LEU A 27 -7.11 4.34 6.35
N VAL A 28 -7.04 3.61 7.47
CA VAL A 28 -8.07 3.65 8.53
C VAL A 28 -8.12 5.02 9.17
N LEU A 29 -6.96 5.61 9.51
CA LEU A 29 -6.91 6.96 10.07
C LEU A 29 -7.50 7.98 9.10
N SER A 30 -7.18 7.90 7.81
CA SER A 30 -7.75 8.75 6.77
C SER A 30 -9.26 8.56 6.57
N GLY A 31 -9.80 7.37 6.84
CA GLY A 31 -11.23 7.13 6.80
C GLY A 31 -11.94 7.61 8.06
N LEU A 32 -11.30 7.46 9.23
CA LEU A 32 -11.86 7.84 10.52
C LEU A 32 -12.03 9.35 10.66
N THR A 33 -11.18 10.16 10.03
CA THR A 33 -11.35 11.63 10.00
C THR A 33 -12.65 12.09 9.32
N ALA A 34 -13.28 11.22 8.52
CA ALA A 34 -14.57 11.52 7.90
C ALA A 34 -15.77 11.39 8.86
N PHE A 35 -15.62 10.74 10.04
CA PHE A 35 -16.70 10.63 11.03
C PHE A 35 -16.88 11.93 11.85
N PRO A 36 -15.85 12.51 12.50
CA PRO A 36 -15.99 13.74 13.27
C PRO A 36 -15.62 14.99 12.45
N LEU A 37 -15.98 15.05 11.16
CA LEU A 37 -15.53 16.11 10.25
C LEU A 37 -15.83 17.54 10.75
N GLU A 38 -17.01 17.76 11.36
CA GLU A 38 -17.37 19.04 11.97
C GLU A 38 -16.52 19.37 13.21
N THR A 39 -16.23 18.36 14.02
CA THR A 39 -15.43 18.55 15.24
C THR A 39 -13.98 18.81 14.87
N GLU A 40 -13.39 18.02 13.97
CA GLU A 40 -12.03 18.22 13.48
C GLU A 40 -11.83 19.58 12.81
N THR A 41 -12.77 20.02 11.96
CA THR A 41 -12.67 21.33 11.32
C THR A 41 -12.83 22.49 12.30
N ARG A 42 -13.60 22.34 13.37
CA ARG A 42 -13.64 23.30 14.50
C ARG A 42 -12.31 23.33 15.25
N TRP A 43 -11.78 22.17 15.65
CA TRP A 43 -10.47 22.08 16.32
C TRP A 43 -9.35 22.68 15.48
N LEU A 44 -9.32 22.41 14.16
CA LEU A 44 -8.32 22.97 13.26
C LEU A 44 -8.45 24.49 13.15
N ALA A 45 -9.68 25.01 13.12
CA ALA A 45 -9.92 26.45 13.10
C ALA A 45 -9.53 27.13 14.41
N ASP A 46 -9.85 26.53 15.54
CA ASP A 46 -9.49 27.04 16.87
C ASP A 46 -7.97 27.04 17.06
N LEU A 47 -7.28 25.99 16.58
CA LEU A 47 -5.82 25.92 16.58
C LEU A 47 -5.18 26.96 15.63
N ALA A 48 -5.78 27.19 14.46
CA ALA A 48 -5.30 28.16 13.47
C ALA A 48 -5.58 29.63 13.86
N THR A 49 -6.50 29.85 14.81
CA THR A 49 -6.86 31.18 15.37
C THR A 49 -6.29 31.43 16.77
N GLY A 50 -5.63 30.42 17.36
CA GLY A 50 -5.09 30.50 18.71
C GLY A 50 -3.90 31.47 18.86
N PRO A 51 -3.55 31.88 20.09
CA PRO A 51 -2.56 32.93 20.38
C PRO A 51 -1.12 32.63 19.93
N ALA A 52 -0.83 31.37 19.57
CA ALA A 52 0.48 30.91 19.12
C ALA A 52 0.51 30.50 17.64
N ALA A 53 -0.51 30.86 16.84
CA ALA A 53 -0.67 30.39 15.47
C ALA A 53 0.31 31.09 14.49
N PRO A 54 1.20 30.36 13.79
CA PRO A 54 2.10 30.93 12.77
C PRO A 54 1.37 31.28 11.45
N VAL A 55 0.10 30.87 11.31
CA VAL A 55 -0.66 30.85 10.05
C VAL A 55 -1.41 32.16 9.80
N SER A 56 -1.80 32.86 10.87
CA SER A 56 -2.47 34.16 10.83
C SER A 56 -1.58 35.25 10.22
N GLU A 57 -0.27 35.18 10.42
CA GLU A 57 0.70 36.15 9.87
C GLU A 57 1.18 35.80 8.45
N HIS A 58 1.32 34.50 8.12
CA HIS A 58 1.95 34.09 6.85
C HIS A 58 0.94 33.77 5.71
N PHE A 59 -0.30 33.35 6.00
CA PHE A 59 -1.28 32.95 4.98
C PHE A 59 -2.74 33.34 5.33
N PRO A 60 -3.07 34.64 5.37
CA PRO A 60 -4.41 35.11 5.76
C PRO A 60 -5.53 34.58 4.86
N GLY A 61 -5.25 34.35 3.57
CA GLY A 61 -6.22 33.76 2.63
C GLY A 61 -6.56 32.29 2.91
N LEU A 62 -5.63 31.53 3.48
CA LEU A 62 -5.86 30.14 3.87
C LEU A 62 -6.74 30.06 5.12
N LEU A 63 -6.48 30.94 6.10
CA LEU A 63 -7.29 31.04 7.32
C LEU A 63 -8.74 31.41 7.00
N ALA A 64 -8.97 32.41 6.14
CA ALA A 64 -10.32 32.79 5.71
C ALA A 64 -11.06 31.63 5.02
N LYS A 65 -10.37 30.84 4.18
CA LYS A 65 -10.96 29.65 3.55
C LYS A 65 -11.23 28.53 4.53
N LEU A 66 -10.36 28.33 5.52
CA LEU A 66 -10.56 27.34 6.58
C LEU A 66 -11.81 27.67 7.42
N LEU A 67 -11.96 28.93 7.82
CA LEU A 67 -13.15 29.42 8.52
C LEU A 67 -14.41 29.29 7.65
N GLN A 68 -14.32 29.64 6.35
CA GLN A 68 -15.42 29.45 5.40
C GLN A 68 -15.84 27.97 5.30
N VAL A 69 -14.89 27.03 5.27
CA VAL A 69 -15.16 25.59 5.22
C VAL A 69 -15.80 25.11 6.52
N ARG A 70 -15.28 25.51 7.69
CA ARG A 70 -15.87 25.21 9.01
C ARG A 70 -17.32 25.68 9.08
N ASP A 71 -17.58 26.94 8.72
CA ASP A 71 -18.91 27.53 8.81
C ASP A 71 -19.87 26.90 7.79
N GLY A 72 -19.37 26.56 6.59
CA GLY A 72 -20.12 25.83 5.57
C GLY A 72 -20.52 24.43 6.02
N ILE A 73 -19.62 23.68 6.67
CA ILE A 73 -19.91 22.35 7.23
C ILE A 73 -20.94 22.47 8.36
N ALA A 74 -20.74 23.41 9.30
CA ALA A 74 -21.64 23.59 10.42
C ALA A 74 -23.07 24.00 9.98
N ASP A 75 -23.20 24.93 9.04
CA ASP A 75 -24.51 25.34 8.54
C ASP A 75 -25.19 24.25 7.70
N THR A 76 -24.40 23.48 6.91
CA THR A 76 -24.92 22.32 6.16
C THR A 76 -25.40 21.22 7.10
N ASN A 77 -24.63 20.87 8.14
CA ASN A 77 -25.04 19.87 9.12
C ASN A 77 -26.29 20.31 9.89
N ARG A 78 -26.42 21.61 10.18
CA ARG A 78 -27.62 22.16 10.84
C ARG A 78 -28.86 22.12 9.95
N ARG A 79 -28.73 22.41 8.65
CA ARG A 79 -29.87 22.50 7.72
C ARG A 79 -30.20 21.17 7.03
N TYR A 80 -29.20 20.35 6.77
CA TYR A 80 -29.27 19.12 5.98
C TYR A 80 -28.42 18.00 6.61
N PRO A 81 -28.74 17.56 7.84
CA PRO A 81 -27.93 16.58 8.58
C PRO A 81 -27.81 15.23 7.87
N PHE A 82 -28.78 14.85 7.03
CA PHE A 82 -28.72 13.60 6.26
C PHE A 82 -27.55 13.54 5.27
N LEU A 83 -26.96 14.68 4.87
CA LEU A 83 -25.79 14.69 4.00
C LEU A 83 -24.53 14.15 4.68
N ALA A 84 -24.43 14.27 6.02
CA ALA A 84 -23.34 13.67 6.79
C ALA A 84 -23.35 12.14 6.70
N TYR A 85 -24.48 11.51 6.40
CA TYR A 85 -24.51 10.07 6.14
C TYR A 85 -23.65 9.68 4.93
N GLY A 86 -23.51 10.57 3.93
CA GLY A 86 -22.59 10.35 2.81
C GLY A 86 -21.12 10.28 3.23
N THR A 87 -20.71 11.05 4.23
CA THR A 87 -19.35 10.98 4.78
C THR A 87 -19.15 9.72 5.63
N ASP A 88 -20.19 9.25 6.32
CA ASP A 88 -20.17 7.98 7.05
C ASP A 88 -19.94 6.78 6.10
N TRP A 89 -20.59 6.78 4.93
CA TRP A 89 -20.35 5.75 3.91
C TRP A 89 -18.92 5.78 3.36
N LEU A 90 -18.35 6.96 3.18
CA LEU A 90 -16.95 7.10 2.77
C LEU A 90 -16.01 6.54 3.84
N ALA A 91 -16.26 6.85 5.11
CA ALA A 91 -15.51 6.27 6.22
C ALA A 91 -15.64 4.74 6.27
N PHE A 92 -16.86 4.22 6.10
CA PHE A 92 -17.12 2.79 6.03
C PHE A 92 -16.36 2.10 4.89
N ALA A 93 -16.29 2.71 3.71
CA ALA A 93 -15.53 2.17 2.58
C ALA A 93 -14.04 1.96 2.94
N HIS A 94 -13.42 2.88 3.69
CA HIS A 94 -12.03 2.73 4.14
C HIS A 94 -11.87 1.54 5.09
N LEU A 95 -12.82 1.32 6.00
CA LEU A 95 -12.82 0.17 6.90
C LEU A 95 -12.98 -1.15 6.12
N VAL A 96 -13.88 -1.20 5.14
CA VAL A 96 -14.06 -2.38 4.28
C VAL A 96 -12.80 -2.68 3.47
N ILE A 97 -12.15 -1.65 2.91
CA ILE A 97 -10.87 -1.81 2.21
C ILE A 97 -9.80 -2.31 3.18
N ALA A 98 -9.71 -1.77 4.39
CA ALA A 98 -8.78 -2.24 5.41
C ALA A 98 -8.97 -3.72 5.75
N VAL A 99 -10.22 -4.19 5.83
CA VAL A 99 -10.53 -5.62 6.01
C VAL A 99 -10.04 -6.46 4.82
N ALA A 100 -10.17 -5.97 3.58
CA ALA A 100 -9.65 -6.67 2.41
C ALA A 100 -8.12 -6.88 2.46
N PHE A 101 -7.39 -6.00 3.15
CA PHE A 101 -5.95 -6.14 3.38
C PHE A 101 -5.55 -7.21 4.41
N TRP A 102 -6.51 -7.77 5.15
CA TRP A 102 -6.24 -8.87 6.09
C TRP A 102 -5.63 -10.10 5.39
N GLY A 103 -6.07 -10.41 4.16
CA GLY A 103 -5.51 -11.49 3.35
C GLY A 103 -4.02 -11.28 3.02
N PRO A 104 -3.64 -10.14 2.40
CA PRO A 104 -2.24 -9.77 2.14
C PRO A 104 -1.35 -9.70 3.39
N ILE A 105 -1.89 -9.32 4.56
CA ILE A 105 -1.11 -9.29 5.81
C ILE A 105 -0.70 -10.72 6.21
N GLN A 106 -1.59 -11.69 6.05
CA GLN A 106 -1.30 -13.10 6.35
C GLN A 106 -0.37 -13.72 5.30
N ASP A 107 -0.72 -13.60 4.02
CA ASP A 107 0.09 -14.12 2.91
C ASP A 107 0.15 -13.11 1.74
N PRO A 108 1.20 -12.27 1.68
CA PRO A 108 1.32 -11.24 0.66
C PRO A 108 1.63 -11.81 -0.73
N VAL A 109 2.22 -13.01 -0.83
CA VAL A 109 2.62 -13.61 -2.11
C VAL A 109 1.38 -14.16 -2.81
N ARG A 110 0.56 -14.93 -2.08
CA ARG A 110 -0.69 -15.49 -2.64
C ARG A 110 -1.72 -14.42 -2.99
N ASN A 111 -1.72 -13.30 -2.25
CA ASN A 111 -2.69 -12.22 -2.41
C ASN A 111 -2.12 -10.97 -3.10
N VAL A 112 -1.11 -11.13 -3.96
CA VAL A 112 -0.46 -10.01 -4.68
C VAL A 112 -1.44 -9.16 -5.50
N TRP A 113 -2.54 -9.76 -5.95
CA TRP A 113 -3.57 -9.06 -6.72
C TRP A 113 -4.21 -7.92 -5.91
N VAL A 114 -4.50 -8.12 -4.62
CA VAL A 114 -5.10 -7.08 -3.76
C VAL A 114 -4.18 -5.86 -3.67
N ILE A 115 -2.87 -6.09 -3.59
CA ILE A 115 -1.86 -5.02 -3.52
C ILE A 115 -1.78 -4.27 -4.85
N ARG A 116 -1.86 -4.99 -5.98
CA ARG A 116 -1.92 -4.36 -7.32
C ARG A 116 -3.20 -3.55 -7.50
N TRP A 117 -4.35 -4.09 -7.11
CA TRP A 117 -5.63 -3.39 -7.14
C TRP A 117 -5.57 -2.10 -6.31
N ALA A 118 -5.03 -2.16 -5.10
CA ALA A 118 -4.85 -0.97 -4.27
C ALA A 118 -3.89 0.06 -4.88
N THR A 119 -2.84 -0.40 -5.56
CA THR A 119 -1.90 0.49 -6.29
C THR A 119 -2.64 1.25 -7.40
N ILE A 120 -3.51 0.56 -8.15
CA ILE A 120 -4.36 1.18 -9.18
C ILE A 120 -5.33 2.17 -8.53
N ALA A 121 -5.96 1.79 -7.42
CA ALA A 121 -6.87 2.67 -6.69
C ALA A 121 -6.16 3.96 -6.21
N CYS A 122 -4.95 3.86 -5.66
CA CYS A 122 -4.15 5.02 -5.28
C CYS A 122 -3.80 5.90 -6.50
N GLY A 123 -3.46 5.29 -7.64
CA GLY A 123 -3.20 6.02 -8.89
C GLY A 123 -4.45 6.72 -9.45
N ALA A 124 -5.63 6.11 -9.28
CA ALA A 124 -6.91 6.65 -9.74
C ALA A 124 -7.38 7.88 -8.95
N ILE A 125 -6.81 8.16 -7.77
CA ILE A 125 -7.07 9.39 -7.00
C ILE A 125 -6.61 10.63 -7.79
N ILE A 126 -5.51 10.53 -8.55
CA ILE A 126 -4.96 11.65 -9.32
C ILE A 126 -5.95 12.16 -10.39
N PRO A 127 -6.43 11.32 -11.33
CA PRO A 127 -7.41 11.77 -12.32
C PRO A 127 -8.73 12.19 -11.66
N LEU A 128 -9.16 11.51 -10.58
CA LEU A 128 -10.35 11.90 -9.84
C LEU A 128 -10.24 13.34 -9.30
N ALA A 129 -9.14 13.67 -8.63
CA ALA A 129 -8.91 15.01 -8.07
C ALA A 129 -8.80 16.08 -9.18
N LEU A 130 -8.17 15.74 -10.31
CA LEU A 130 -8.00 16.66 -11.44
C LEU A 130 -9.29 16.91 -12.22
N ILE A 131 -10.24 15.96 -12.25
CA ILE A 131 -11.52 16.09 -12.98
C ILE A 131 -12.62 16.60 -12.04
N CYS A 132 -12.82 15.97 -10.89
CA CYS A 132 -13.90 16.34 -9.96
C CYS A 132 -13.61 17.62 -9.19
N GLY A 133 -12.34 17.94 -8.93
CA GLY A 133 -11.92 19.18 -8.27
C GLY A 133 -12.41 20.43 -9.01
N PRO A 134 -12.12 20.61 -10.32
CA PRO A 134 -12.63 21.75 -11.10
C PRO A 134 -14.14 21.77 -11.24
N LEU A 135 -14.78 20.61 -11.43
CA LEU A 135 -16.24 20.52 -11.53
C LEU A 135 -16.96 21.02 -10.26
N ARG A 136 -16.33 20.91 -9.10
CA ARG A 136 -16.87 21.37 -7.80
C ARG A 136 -16.28 22.71 -7.33
N GLY A 137 -15.51 23.40 -8.17
CA GLY A 137 -14.91 24.70 -7.83
C GLY A 137 -13.84 24.64 -6.73
N ILE A 138 -13.26 23.47 -6.46
CA ILE A 138 -12.21 23.30 -5.43
C ILE A 138 -10.90 23.89 -5.96
N PRO A 139 -10.18 24.73 -5.19
CA PRO A 139 -8.93 25.34 -5.65
C PRO A 139 -7.80 24.33 -5.80
N LEU A 140 -6.82 24.64 -6.66
CA LEU A 140 -5.73 23.72 -7.01
C LEU A 140 -4.90 23.22 -5.81
N TYR A 141 -4.66 24.08 -4.82
CA TYR A 141 -3.90 23.69 -3.62
C TYR A 141 -4.59 22.56 -2.84
N TRP A 142 -5.92 22.59 -2.74
CA TRP A 142 -6.70 21.52 -2.09
C TRP A 142 -6.61 20.22 -2.88
N ARG A 143 -6.64 20.29 -4.21
CA ARG A 143 -6.48 19.11 -5.07
C ARG A 143 -5.10 18.47 -4.91
N PHE A 144 -4.04 19.27 -4.66
CA PHE A 144 -2.71 18.72 -4.38
C PHE A 144 -2.67 17.99 -3.03
N VAL A 145 -3.41 18.46 -2.03
CA VAL A 145 -3.59 17.73 -0.77
C VAL A 145 -4.26 16.38 -1.04
N ASP A 146 -5.34 16.35 -1.83
CA ASP A 146 -6.03 15.10 -2.20
C ASP A 146 -5.11 14.12 -2.95
N MET A 147 -4.33 14.62 -3.90
CA MET A 147 -3.35 13.82 -4.65
C MET A 147 -2.24 13.28 -3.76
N SER A 148 -1.87 14.00 -2.69
CA SER A 148 -0.82 13.56 -1.77
C SER A 148 -1.20 12.25 -1.06
N PHE A 149 -2.49 12.02 -0.75
CA PHE A 149 -2.94 10.75 -0.17
C PHE A 149 -2.72 9.57 -1.14
N GLY A 150 -2.98 9.77 -2.43
CA GLY A 150 -2.70 8.76 -3.45
C GLY A 150 -1.20 8.47 -3.59
N VAL A 151 -0.37 9.52 -3.60
CA VAL A 151 1.10 9.37 -3.70
C VAL A 151 1.68 8.72 -2.45
N VAL A 152 1.28 9.16 -1.25
CA VAL A 152 1.75 8.58 0.02
C VAL A 152 1.27 7.13 0.14
N GLY A 153 0.07 6.80 -0.33
CA GLY A 153 -0.45 5.43 -0.35
C GLY A 153 0.26 4.50 -1.35
N VAL A 154 0.63 5.01 -2.53
CA VAL A 154 1.26 4.19 -3.58
C VAL A 154 2.69 3.77 -3.21
N VAL A 155 3.42 4.61 -2.47
CA VAL A 155 4.83 4.37 -2.12
C VAL A 155 5.02 3.06 -1.31
N PRO A 156 4.32 2.83 -0.18
CA PRO A 156 4.36 1.57 0.55
C PRO A 156 3.99 0.36 -0.31
N LEU A 157 2.96 0.48 -1.15
CA LEU A 157 2.48 -0.61 -2.01
C LEU A 157 3.52 -1.01 -3.06
N LEU A 158 4.23 -0.03 -3.64
CA LEU A 158 5.31 -0.30 -4.59
C LEU A 158 6.52 -0.96 -3.91
N ILE A 159 6.85 -0.57 -2.67
CA ILE A 159 7.90 -1.22 -1.87
C ILE A 159 7.52 -2.68 -1.61
N VAL A 160 6.26 -2.94 -1.23
CA VAL A 160 5.74 -4.29 -1.02
C VAL A 160 5.79 -5.13 -2.30
N LEU A 161 5.35 -4.59 -3.44
CA LEU A 161 5.40 -5.28 -4.74
C LEU A 161 6.83 -5.60 -5.20
N ARG A 162 7.82 -4.76 -4.85
CA ARG A 162 9.24 -5.05 -5.09
C ARG A 162 9.73 -6.15 -4.17
N GLY A 163 9.35 -6.12 -2.89
CA GLY A 163 9.67 -7.16 -1.91
C GLY A 163 9.14 -8.54 -2.31
N ILE A 164 7.89 -8.62 -2.74
CA ILE A 164 7.26 -9.88 -3.19
C ILE A 164 8.00 -10.46 -4.40
N ARG A 165 8.29 -9.64 -5.42
CA ARG A 165 9.03 -10.08 -6.62
C ARG A 165 10.44 -10.59 -6.29
N SER A 166 11.11 -10.02 -5.29
CA SER A 166 12.41 -10.50 -4.83
C SER A 166 12.32 -11.91 -4.24
N ILE A 167 11.29 -12.17 -3.43
CA ILE A 167 11.03 -13.47 -2.82
C ILE A 167 10.72 -14.52 -3.90
N GLU A 168 9.88 -14.19 -4.88
CA GLU A 168 9.53 -15.09 -6.00
C GLU A 168 10.77 -15.49 -6.82
N ARG A 169 11.62 -14.52 -7.18
CA ARG A 169 12.86 -14.78 -7.93
C ARG A 169 13.84 -15.64 -7.16
N GLY A 170 14.00 -15.37 -5.86
CA GLY A 170 14.83 -16.19 -4.98
C GLY A 170 14.34 -17.63 -4.88
N ALA A 171 13.02 -17.84 -4.86
CA ALA A 171 12.42 -19.18 -4.83
C ALA A 171 12.61 -19.94 -6.16
N ALA A 172 12.46 -19.27 -7.30
CA ALA A 172 12.62 -19.86 -8.64
C ALA A 172 14.07 -20.26 -8.95
N GLY A 173 15.06 -19.43 -8.58
CA GLY A 173 16.47 -19.78 -8.79
C GLY A 173 16.92 -21.02 -8.01
N ARG A 174 16.26 -21.32 -6.88
CA ARG A 174 16.56 -22.51 -6.06
C ARG A 174 15.90 -23.79 -6.57
N SER A 175 14.72 -23.73 -7.19
CA SER A 175 14.17 -24.91 -7.87
C SER A 175 15.08 -25.33 -9.01
N THR A 176 15.52 -24.39 -9.85
CA THR A 176 16.44 -24.67 -10.95
C THR A 176 17.77 -25.27 -10.47
N ARG A 177 18.34 -24.75 -9.37
CA ARG A 177 19.58 -25.31 -8.78
C ARG A 177 19.38 -26.71 -8.21
N ARG A 178 18.20 -27.00 -7.64
CA ARG A 178 17.88 -28.32 -7.10
C ARG A 178 17.72 -29.35 -8.21
N ASP A 179 17.07 -28.97 -9.31
CA ASP A 179 16.87 -29.84 -10.48
C ASP A 179 18.21 -30.12 -11.17
N ALA A 180 19.08 -29.11 -11.33
CA ALA A 180 20.42 -29.29 -11.89
C ALA A 180 21.34 -30.18 -11.05
N GLY A 181 21.19 -30.15 -9.72
CA GLY A 181 21.93 -31.02 -8.79
C GLY A 181 21.41 -32.47 -8.75
N HIS A 182 20.17 -32.70 -9.17
CA HIS A 182 19.61 -34.05 -9.32
C HIS A 182 20.14 -34.72 -10.59
N ASP A 183 20.22 -33.97 -11.70
CA ASP A 183 20.72 -34.45 -13.00
C ASP A 183 22.22 -34.83 -12.94
N THR A 184 23.03 -34.02 -12.24
CA THR A 184 24.48 -34.31 -12.09
C THR A 184 24.80 -35.48 -11.15
N GLY A 185 23.84 -35.92 -10.33
CA GLY A 185 24.01 -37.05 -9.41
C GLY A 185 23.79 -38.42 -10.06
N ASP A 186 23.07 -38.49 -11.18
CA ASP A 186 22.75 -39.75 -11.87
C ASP A 186 23.85 -40.17 -12.86
N ASP A 187 24.51 -39.19 -13.49
CA ASP A 187 25.62 -39.41 -14.44
C ASP A 187 26.89 -39.97 -13.79
N THR A 188 27.06 -39.84 -12.47
CA THR A 188 28.25 -40.34 -11.76
C THR A 188 28.13 -41.81 -11.33
N VAL A 189 26.94 -42.41 -11.35
CA VAL A 189 26.74 -43.80 -10.93
C VAL A 189 26.84 -44.79 -12.11
N HIS A 190 26.64 -44.36 -13.35
CA HIS A 190 26.71 -45.24 -14.53
C HIS A 190 28.04 -45.22 -15.32
N GLY A 191 29.05 -44.46 -14.89
CA GLY A 191 30.30 -44.24 -15.63
C GLY A 191 31.52 -45.09 -15.27
N THR A 192 31.45 -45.99 -14.28
CA THR A 192 32.66 -46.67 -13.73
C THR A 192 32.73 -48.16 -14.07
N GLY A 193 32.60 -48.53 -15.35
CA GLY A 193 32.55 -49.96 -15.69
C GLY A 193 32.95 -50.37 -17.10
N ARG A 194 33.91 -49.71 -17.78
CA ARG A 194 34.48 -50.32 -19.01
C ARG A 194 35.83 -49.76 -19.48
N ARG A 195 36.91 -49.94 -18.73
CA ARG A 195 38.28 -49.93 -19.30
C ARG A 195 39.21 -50.85 -18.51
N ALA A 196 39.44 -52.07 -18.99
CA ALA A 196 40.73 -52.78 -18.95
C ALA A 196 40.57 -54.24 -19.40
N ALA A 197 41.01 -54.55 -20.62
CA ALA A 197 41.58 -55.82 -21.10
C ALA A 197 41.70 -55.64 -22.63
N GLY A 198 42.86 -55.66 -23.27
CA GLY A 198 44.15 -56.24 -22.92
C GLY A 198 44.69 -56.78 -24.24
N THR A 199 45.61 -56.05 -24.85
CA THR A 199 46.30 -56.43 -26.08
C THR A 199 47.30 -57.55 -25.76
N ALA A 200 47.12 -58.74 -26.34
CA ALA A 200 48.13 -59.79 -26.47
C ALA A 200 47.67 -60.70 -27.64
N ALA A 201 48.27 -60.57 -28.84
CA ALA A 201 49.38 -61.39 -29.33
C ALA A 201 49.03 -62.87 -29.47
N THR A 202 48.96 -63.38 -30.72
CA THR A 202 49.81 -64.47 -31.26
C THR A 202 49.35 -64.95 -32.65
N ALA A 203 50.37 -65.19 -33.51
CA ALA A 203 50.46 -66.06 -34.69
C ALA A 203 49.75 -65.65 -35.99
#